data_AF-A0A5M9MVG4-F1
#
_entry.id   AF-A0A5M9MVG4-F1
#
_cell.length_a   1.000
_cell.length_b   1.000
_cell.length_c   1.000
_cell.angle_alpha   90.00
_cell.angle_beta   90.00
_cell.angle_gamma   90.00
#
_symmetry.space_group_name_H-M   'P 1'
#
loop_
_entity.id
_entity.type
_entity.pdbx_description
1 polymer ?
#
loop_
_entity_poly.entity_id
_entity_poly.type
_entity_poly.pdbx_seq_one_letter_code
_entity_poly.pdbx_strand_id
1 'polypeptide(L)'
;MAEKWTKDECKSKRRLVQFTRAQTGNMIHVDFRAVAFKEYAQNSFCISCIYWDDKKEYFVTGVDIIHLLQALVAFRFTLQEKNRIRRNLESFKPLTVSRASSNYFFEVIMGFPTPKPRSLMREVKVFPWKALNPALTKVISKYSVSHSLGTNTLPAPISSYRASNHAVSDF
;
A
#
# COMPACT_ATOMS: atom_id res chain seq x y z
N MET A 1 9.54 -10.14 -8.48
CA MET A 1 9.74 -8.71 -8.08
C MET A 1 10.98 -8.47 -7.20
N ALA A 2 11.40 -9.40 -6.35
CA ALA A 2 12.52 -9.19 -5.39
C ALA A 2 13.82 -9.97 -5.69
N GLU A 3 13.96 -10.57 -6.87
CA GLU A 3 15.11 -11.41 -7.24
C GLU A 3 16.08 -10.70 -8.19
N LYS A 4 17.35 -11.14 -8.23
CA LYS A 4 18.40 -10.64 -9.16
C LYS A 4 18.69 -9.14 -9.01
N TRP A 5 19.01 -8.69 -7.80
CA TRP A 5 19.36 -7.29 -7.52
C TRP A 5 20.70 -6.90 -8.15
N THR A 6 20.75 -5.70 -8.74
CA THR A 6 22.01 -5.12 -9.23
C THR A 6 22.89 -4.68 -8.07
N LYS A 7 24.19 -4.47 -8.33
CA LYS A 7 25.13 -4.00 -7.30
C LYS A 7 24.68 -2.66 -6.69
N ASP A 8 24.10 -1.77 -7.49
CA ASP A 8 23.62 -0.47 -7.02
C ASP A 8 22.34 -0.59 -6.18
N GLU A 9 21.42 -1.48 -6.55
CA GLU A 9 20.24 -1.79 -5.74
C GLU A 9 20.64 -2.41 -4.39
N CYS A 10 21.62 -3.32 -4.37
CA CYS A 10 22.14 -3.93 -3.15
C CYS A 10 22.79 -2.89 -2.22
N LYS A 11 23.56 -1.95 -2.78
CA LYS A 11 24.21 -0.86 -2.03
C LYS A 11 23.18 0.11 -1.46
N SER A 12 22.20 0.52 -2.25
CA SER A 12 21.14 1.45 -1.84
C SER A 12 20.02 0.81 -1.02
N LYS A 13 20.01 -0.53 -0.93
CA LYS A 13 18.96 -1.33 -0.27
C LYS A 13 17.57 -1.06 -0.85
N ARG A 14 17.51 -0.55 -2.08
CA ARG A 14 16.27 -0.17 -2.77
C ARG A 14 16.31 -0.56 -4.24
N ARG A 15 15.21 -1.17 -4.67
CA ARG A 15 14.85 -1.36 -6.08
C ARG A 15 13.59 -0.56 -6.40
N LEU A 16 13.59 0.17 -7.50
CA LEU A 16 12.36 0.75 -8.05
C LEU A 16 11.67 -0.28 -8.93
N VAL A 17 10.38 -0.50 -8.66
CA VAL A 17 9.54 -1.38 -9.46
C VAL A 17 8.45 -0.53 -10.09
N GLN A 18 8.49 -0.41 -11.41
CA GLN A 18 7.46 0.25 -12.20
C GLN A 18 6.36 -0.74 -12.53
N PHE A 19 5.12 -0.30 -12.39
CA PHE A 19 3.93 -1.06 -12.72
C PHE A 19 3.27 -0.48 -13.98
N THR A 20 2.79 -1.38 -14.84
CA THR A 20 1.96 -1.04 -16.00
C THR A 20 0.60 -1.70 -15.83
N ARG A 21 -0.43 -0.99 -16.28
CA ARG A 21 -1.81 -1.41 -16.18
C ARG A 21 -2.41 -1.50 -17.58
N ALA A 22 -3.05 -2.61 -17.88
CA ALA A 22 -3.96 -2.75 -19.02
C ALA A 22 -5.33 -3.24 -18.51
N GLN A 23 -6.41 -2.87 -19.19
CA GLN A 23 -7.75 -3.30 -18.80
C GLN A 23 -8.45 -3.90 -20.03
N THR A 24 -8.95 -5.12 -19.85
CA THR A 24 -9.75 -5.83 -20.86
C THR A 24 -11.09 -6.17 -20.23
N GLY A 25 -12.14 -5.42 -20.59
CA GLY A 25 -13.45 -5.53 -19.93
C GLY A 25 -13.38 -5.16 -18.44
N ASN A 26 -13.76 -6.08 -17.56
CA ASN A 26 -13.70 -5.93 -16.10
C ASN A 26 -12.39 -6.45 -15.48
N MET A 27 -11.49 -7.02 -16.29
CA MET A 27 -10.24 -7.58 -15.83
C MET A 27 -9.10 -6.57 -15.96
N ILE A 28 -8.42 -6.31 -14.84
CA ILE A 28 -7.25 -5.43 -14.78
C ILE A 28 -6.01 -6.31 -14.83
N HIS A 29 -5.24 -6.17 -15.90
CA HIS A 29 -3.92 -6.76 -16.06
C HIS A 29 -2.87 -5.81 -15.51
N VAL A 30 -1.99 -6.35 -14.68
CA VAL A 30 -0.92 -5.58 -14.03
C VAL A 30 0.40 -6.29 -14.29
N ASP A 31 1.29 -5.60 -14.99
CA ASP A 31 2.65 -6.03 -15.22
C ASP A 31 3.61 -5.14 -14.42
N PHE A 32 4.84 -5.62 -14.26
CA PHE A 32 5.87 -4.89 -13.54
C PHE A 32 7.25 -5.11 -14.15
N ARG A 33 8.12 -4.12 -13.96
CA ARG A 33 9.55 -4.22 -14.30
C ARG A 33 10.40 -3.49 -13.28
N ALA A 34 11.63 -3.97 -13.08
CA ALA A 34 12.63 -3.20 -12.35
C ALA A 34 13.10 -2.03 -13.22
N VAL A 35 13.30 -0.86 -12.63
CA VAL A 35 13.72 0.35 -13.35
C VAL A 35 14.90 0.98 -12.63
N ALA A 36 15.91 1.40 -13.39
CA ALA A 36 17.04 2.13 -12.84
C ALA A 36 16.59 3.51 -12.35
N PHE A 37 17.23 4.05 -11.31
CA PHE A 37 16.89 5.39 -10.81
C PHE A 37 16.98 6.47 -11.90
N LYS A 38 17.91 6.33 -12.85
CA LYS A 38 18.09 7.27 -13.98
C LYS A 38 16.95 7.21 -15.01
N GLU A 39 16.25 6.10 -15.09
CA GLU A 39 15.12 5.87 -16.01
C GLU A 39 13.78 6.21 -15.35
N TYR A 40 13.80 6.65 -14.09
CA TYR A 40 12.60 7.06 -13.39
C TYR A 40 11.96 8.26 -14.07
N ALA A 41 10.83 8.02 -14.72
CA ALA A 41 9.99 9.07 -15.26
C ALA A 41 9.08 9.62 -14.16
N GLN A 42 9.06 10.95 -14.02
CA GLN A 42 8.11 11.64 -13.15
C GLN A 42 6.67 11.31 -13.63
N ASN A 43 5.81 10.89 -12.71
CA ASN A 43 4.45 10.35 -12.93
C ASN A 43 4.35 8.87 -13.37
N SER A 44 5.46 8.13 -13.46
CA SER A 44 5.38 6.67 -13.58
C SER A 44 4.88 6.02 -12.27
N PHE A 45 4.13 4.92 -12.39
CA PHE A 45 3.65 4.15 -11.24
C PHE A 45 4.77 3.28 -10.66
N CYS A 46 5.71 3.92 -9.97
CA CYS A 46 6.84 3.24 -9.34
C CYS A 46 6.66 3.17 -7.83
N ILE A 47 7.03 2.02 -7.25
CA ILE A 47 7.12 1.83 -5.81
C ILE A 47 8.51 1.29 -5.44
N SER A 48 8.85 1.42 -4.15
CA SER A 48 10.13 0.97 -3.62
C SER A 48 10.02 -0.44 -3.05
N CYS A 49 10.79 -1.37 -3.60
CA CYS A 49 11.12 -2.63 -2.94
C CYS A 49 12.38 -2.41 -2.10
N ILE A 50 12.27 -2.58 -0.79
CA ILE A 50 13.29 -2.15 0.16
C ILE A 50 13.80 -3.36 0.92
N TYR A 51 15.10 -3.60 0.93
CA TYR A 51 15.70 -4.69 1.69
C TYR A 51 16.01 -4.25 3.11
N TRP A 52 15.58 -5.04 4.10
CA TRP A 52 15.89 -4.80 5.52
C TRP A 52 16.89 -5.84 6.02
N ASP A 53 18.12 -5.38 6.34
CA ASP A 53 19.22 -6.22 6.78
C ASP A 53 18.92 -7.02 8.06
N ASP A 54 18.23 -6.45 9.07
CA ASP A 54 17.97 -7.15 10.34
C ASP A 54 16.95 -8.29 10.18
N LYS A 55 16.00 -8.11 9.27
CA LYS A 55 14.93 -9.10 8.99
C LYS A 55 15.29 -10.04 7.86
N LYS A 56 16.32 -9.73 7.07
CA LYS A 56 16.71 -10.45 5.85
C LYS A 56 15.54 -10.64 4.86
N GLU A 57 14.62 -9.69 4.84
CA GLU A 57 13.41 -9.71 4.02
C GLU A 57 13.23 -8.37 3.27
N TYR A 58 12.36 -8.40 2.26
CA TYR A 58 11.98 -7.23 1.47
C TYR A 58 10.67 -6.64 1.97
N PHE A 59 10.57 -5.31 1.90
CA PHE A 59 9.44 -4.54 2.39
C PHE A 59 9.01 -3.48 1.37
N VAL A 60 7.77 -3.03 1.52
CA VAL A 60 7.17 -1.91 0.81
C VAL A 60 6.49 -0.99 1.82
N THR A 61 6.47 0.32 1.56
CA THR A 61 5.83 1.27 2.46
C THR A 61 4.31 1.31 2.23
N GLY A 62 3.53 1.62 3.28
CA GLY A 62 2.08 1.82 3.13
C GLY A 62 1.73 2.97 2.18
N VAL A 63 2.60 3.97 2.08
CA VAL A 63 2.45 5.08 1.13
C VAL A 63 2.55 4.58 -0.31
N ASP A 64 3.55 3.74 -0.59
CA ASP A 64 3.76 3.10 -1.89
C ASP A 64 2.56 2.20 -2.27
N ILE A 65 2.06 1.38 -1.34
CA ILE A 65 0.88 0.52 -1.60
C ILE A 65 -0.34 1.37 -1.99
N ILE A 66 -0.63 2.45 -1.25
CA ILE A 66 -1.75 3.34 -1.56
C ILE A 66 -1.55 4.02 -2.91
N HIS A 67 -0.33 4.50 -3.20
CA HIS A 67 -0.01 5.11 -4.48
C HIS A 67 -0.25 4.15 -5.64
N LEU A 68 0.21 2.91 -5.52
CA LEU A 68 -0.01 1.87 -6.52
C LEU A 68 -1.50 1.54 -6.68
N LEU A 69 -2.25 1.41 -5.58
CA LEU A 69 -3.70 1.19 -5.64
C LEU A 69 -4.42 2.30 -6.42
N GLN A 70 -4.09 3.57 -6.17
CA GLN A 70 -4.65 4.70 -6.92
C GLN A 70 -4.38 4.60 -8.42
N ALA A 71 -3.16 4.19 -8.78
CA ALA A 71 -2.78 3.94 -10.17
C ALA A 71 -3.58 2.78 -10.80
N LEU A 72 -3.77 1.69 -10.05
CA LEU A 72 -4.48 0.51 -10.52
C LEU A 72 -5.98 0.72 -10.70
N VAL A 73 -6.61 1.55 -9.88
CA VAL A 73 -8.03 1.92 -10.05
C VAL A 73 -8.24 3.16 -10.93
N ALA A 74 -7.15 3.76 -11.45
CA ALA A 74 -7.18 5.00 -12.22
C ALA A 74 -7.94 6.15 -11.52
N PHE A 75 -7.87 6.21 -10.19
CA PHE A 75 -8.65 7.15 -9.37
C PHE A 75 -7.84 7.71 -8.20
N ARG A 76 -8.12 8.98 -7.85
CA ARG A 76 -7.49 9.63 -6.70
C ARG A 76 -8.33 9.43 -5.44
N PHE A 77 -7.82 8.62 -4.52
CA PHE A 77 -8.48 8.41 -3.23
C PHE A 77 -8.56 9.68 -2.39
N THR A 78 -9.73 9.89 -1.81
CA THR A 78 -10.01 10.83 -0.72
C THR A 78 -9.29 10.42 0.56
N LEU A 79 -9.25 11.32 1.56
CA LEU A 79 -8.68 11.00 2.87
C LEU A 79 -9.42 9.85 3.57
N GLN A 80 -10.75 9.81 3.44
CA GLN A 80 -11.57 8.76 4.04
C GLN A 80 -11.27 7.39 3.42
N GLU A 81 -11.12 7.32 2.10
CA GLU A 81 -10.74 6.09 1.40
C GLU A 81 -9.33 5.64 1.77
N LYS A 82 -8.36 6.57 1.80
CA LYS A 82 -7.00 6.26 2.27
C LYS A 82 -7.02 5.67 3.68
N ASN A 83 -7.83 6.21 4.58
CA ASN A 83 -7.98 5.68 5.94
C ASN A 83 -8.65 4.30 5.97
N ARG A 84 -9.67 4.05 5.12
CA ARG A 84 -10.29 2.73 4.97
C ARG A 84 -9.30 1.69 4.44
N ILE A 85 -8.51 2.05 3.43
CA ILE A 85 -7.46 1.21 2.86
C ILE A 85 -6.41 0.89 3.92
N ARG A 86 -5.92 1.89 4.67
CA ARG A 86 -4.96 1.68 5.77
C ARG A 86 -5.46 0.65 6.79
N ARG A 87 -6.71 0.76 7.24
CA ARG A 87 -7.33 -0.22 8.15
C ARG A 87 -7.41 -1.62 7.53
N ASN A 88 -7.70 -1.72 6.22
CA ASN A 88 -7.68 -3.01 5.53
C ASN A 88 -6.26 -3.60 5.48
N LEU A 89 -5.26 -2.75 5.24
CA LEU A 89 -3.86 -3.14 5.21
C LEU A 89 -3.34 -3.63 6.57
N GLU A 90 -3.87 -3.13 7.70
CA GLU A 90 -3.47 -3.62 9.04
C GLU A 90 -3.65 -5.15 9.20
N SER A 91 -4.61 -5.76 8.49
CA SER A 91 -4.78 -7.23 8.50
C SER A 91 -3.58 -8.02 7.94
N PHE A 92 -2.69 -7.36 7.19
CA PHE A 92 -1.43 -7.91 6.69
C PHE A 92 -0.25 -7.72 7.66
N LYS A 93 -0.54 -7.31 8.90
CA LYS A 93 0.42 -7.20 10.02
C LYS A 93 1.65 -6.33 9.66
N PRO A 94 1.46 -5.03 9.37
CA PRO A 94 2.58 -4.14 9.12
C PRO A 94 3.51 -4.03 10.33
N LEU A 95 4.77 -3.74 10.05
CA LEU A 95 5.72 -3.30 11.06
C LEU A 95 5.72 -1.78 11.12
N THR A 96 5.75 -1.24 12.33
CA THR A 96 5.96 0.19 12.55
C THR A 96 7.45 0.42 12.76
N VAL A 97 8.05 1.24 11.90
CA VAL A 97 9.45 1.66 12.01
C VAL A 97 9.45 3.13 12.35
N SER A 98 10.06 3.52 13.47
CA SER A 98 10.06 4.90 13.96
C SER A 98 11.48 5.39 14.23
N ARG A 99 11.61 6.71 14.32
CA ARG A 99 12.90 7.35 14.64
C ARG A 99 13.37 7.06 16.07
N ALA A 100 12.43 6.90 17.00
CA ALA A 100 12.72 6.73 18.43
C ALA A 100 13.38 5.39 18.77
N SER A 101 13.21 4.37 17.93
CA SER A 101 13.85 3.06 18.11
C SER A 101 15.23 2.95 17.43
N SER A 102 15.80 4.06 16.96
CA SER A 102 17.12 4.12 16.27
C SER A 102 17.31 3.03 15.21
N ASN A 103 16.26 2.74 14.45
CA ASN A 103 16.34 1.70 13.44
C ASN A 103 16.99 2.28 12.18
N TYR A 104 18.21 1.82 11.85
CA TYR A 104 18.95 2.14 10.62
C TYR A 104 18.06 2.06 9.37
N PHE A 105 17.10 1.15 9.36
CA PHE A 105 16.12 1.00 8.29
C PHE A 105 15.24 2.24 8.06
N PHE A 106 14.86 2.96 9.13
CA PHE A 106 14.10 4.21 9.01
C PHE A 106 14.92 5.28 8.28
N GLU A 107 16.19 5.44 8.67
CA GLU A 107 17.10 6.41 8.05
C GLU A 107 17.38 6.06 6.59
N VAL A 108 17.53 4.78 6.26
CA VAL A 108 17.64 4.32 4.86
C VAL A 108 16.41 4.74 4.05
N ILE A 109 15.20 4.52 4.57
CA ILE A 109 13.96 4.91 3.89
C ILE A 109 13.86 6.43 3.71
N MET A 110 14.24 7.19 4.73
CA MET A 110 14.21 8.66 4.70
C MET A 110 15.30 9.26 3.79
N GLY A 111 16.43 8.56 3.63
CA GLY A 111 17.57 8.95 2.79
C GLY A 111 17.35 8.73 1.29
N PHE A 112 16.22 8.15 0.89
CA PHE A 112 15.92 7.88 -0.50
C PHE A 112 15.79 9.17 -1.35
N PRO A 113 16.38 9.18 -2.56
CA PRO A 113 16.30 10.32 -3.45
C PRO A 113 14.86 10.58 -3.89
N THR A 114 14.60 11.84 -4.26
CA THR A 114 13.26 12.40 -4.47
C THR A 114 12.34 11.58 -5.39
N PRO A 115 10.99 11.64 -5.17
CA PRO A 115 10.31 12.58 -4.29
C PRO A 115 10.46 12.19 -2.82
N LYS A 116 11.04 13.11 -2.02
CA LYS A 116 11.35 12.87 -0.61
C LYS A 116 10.06 12.51 0.12
N PRO A 117 10.01 11.44 0.93
CA PRO A 117 8.98 11.33 1.95
C PRO A 117 9.01 12.61 2.79
N ARG A 118 7.86 13.30 2.91
CA ARG A 118 7.72 14.54 3.68
C ARG A 118 8.42 14.39 5.05
N SER A 119 9.40 15.25 5.28
CA SER A 119 10.37 15.34 6.40
C SER A 119 9.81 15.31 7.85
N LEU A 120 8.53 15.00 8.05
CA LEU A 120 7.83 15.04 9.33
C LEU A 120 7.23 13.69 9.76
N MET A 121 7.46 12.62 8.98
CA MET A 121 6.99 11.29 9.39
C MET A 121 7.79 10.83 10.61
N ARG A 122 7.13 10.70 11.77
CA ARG A 122 7.75 10.16 13.00
C ARG A 122 7.89 8.63 12.95
N GLU A 123 7.06 8.00 12.14
CA GLU A 123 7.01 6.57 11.91
C GLU A 123 6.56 6.26 10.48
N VAL A 124 6.93 5.09 9.98
CA VAL A 124 6.51 4.54 8.70
C VAL A 124 5.98 3.13 8.93
N LYS A 125 4.82 2.84 8.34
CA LYS A 125 4.29 1.48 8.22
C LYS A 125 4.94 0.80 7.03
N VAL A 126 5.61 -0.32 7.27
CA VAL A 126 6.20 -1.16 6.24
C VAL A 126 5.55 -2.54 6.26
N PHE A 127 5.38 -3.10 5.08
CA PHE A 127 4.72 -4.38 4.86
C PHE A 127 5.69 -5.33 4.19
N PRO A 128 5.72 -6.62 4.57
CA PRO A 128 6.51 -7.61 3.84
C PRO A 128 6.13 -7.60 2.36
N TRP A 129 7.10 -7.59 1.46
CA TRP A 129 6.88 -7.52 0.02
C TRP A 129 5.96 -8.64 -0.50
N LYS A 130 6.05 -9.82 0.12
CA LYS A 130 5.16 -10.98 -0.13
C LYS A 130 3.67 -10.68 0.08
N ALA A 131 3.32 -9.70 0.93
CA ALA A 131 1.95 -9.29 1.19
C ALA A 131 1.41 -8.30 0.13
N LEU A 132 2.24 -7.79 -0.78
CA LEU A 132 1.82 -6.79 -1.77
C LEU A 132 0.71 -7.30 -2.67
N ASN A 133 0.91 -8.42 -3.37
CA ASN A 133 -0.09 -8.99 -4.27
C ASN A 133 -1.44 -9.28 -3.57
N PRO A 134 -1.48 -10.03 -2.45
CA PRO A 134 -2.76 -10.29 -1.79
C PRO A 134 -3.41 -9.02 -1.23
N ALA A 135 -2.64 -8.01 -0.82
CA ALA A 135 -3.17 -6.71 -0.43
C ALA A 135 -3.83 -5.96 -1.59
N LEU A 136 -3.17 -5.92 -2.76
CA LEU A 136 -3.71 -5.28 -3.96
C LEU A 136 -5.01 -5.96 -4.39
N THR A 137 -5.00 -7.28 -4.51
CA THR A 137 -6.17 -8.07 -4.91
C THR A 137 -7.36 -7.87 -3.95
N LYS A 138 -7.11 -7.87 -2.64
CA LYS A 138 -8.15 -7.69 -1.60
C LYS A 138 -8.78 -6.30 -1.64
N VAL A 139 -8.00 -5.27 -1.95
CA VAL A 139 -8.52 -3.89 -2.02
C VAL A 139 -9.24 -3.67 -3.34
N ILE A 140 -8.64 -4.05 -4.48
CA ILE A 140 -9.21 -3.84 -5.82
C ILE A 140 -10.54 -4.58 -5.98
N SER A 141 -10.68 -5.80 -5.45
CA SER A 141 -11.93 -6.55 -5.54
C SER A 141 -13.15 -5.82 -4.96
N LYS A 142 -12.94 -4.90 -4.00
CA LYS A 142 -14.01 -4.05 -3.46
C LYS A 142 -14.42 -2.93 -4.40
N TYR A 143 -13.53 -2.45 -5.25
CA TYR A 143 -13.79 -1.39 -6.22
C TYR A 143 -14.38 -1.92 -7.53
N SER A 144 -14.01 -3.13 -7.95
CA SER A 144 -14.57 -3.76 -9.16
C SER A 144 -16.07 -4.06 -9.04
N VAL A 145 -16.58 -4.30 -7.83
CA VAL A 145 -18.01 -4.54 -7.58
C VAL A 145 -18.83 -3.25 -7.53
N SER A 146 -18.22 -2.14 -7.12
CA SER A 146 -18.92 -0.84 -7.00
C SER A 146 -19.05 -0.10 -8.32
N HIS A 147 -18.28 -0.44 -9.35
CA HIS A 147 -18.33 0.23 -10.66
C HIS A 147 -19.27 -0.41 -11.69
N SER A 148 -19.80 -1.62 -11.44
CA SER A 148 -20.80 -2.26 -12.31
C SER A 148 -22.24 -1.85 -12.01
N LEU A 149 -22.47 -1.05 -10.97
CA LEU A 149 -23.76 -0.46 -10.66
C LEU A 149 -23.62 1.05 -10.80
N GLY A 150 -24.18 1.60 -11.87
CA GLY A 150 -24.20 3.04 -12.15
C GLY A 150 -25.08 3.83 -11.18
N THR A 151 -24.90 3.67 -9.87
CA THR A 151 -25.56 4.46 -8.84
C THR A 151 -24.55 4.86 -7.77
N ASN A 152 -24.45 6.16 -7.56
CA ASN A 152 -23.52 6.82 -6.63
C ASN A 152 -23.97 6.66 -5.17
N THR A 153 -24.29 5.44 -4.74
CA THR A 153 -24.82 5.17 -3.40
C THR A 153 -24.10 3.97 -2.78
N LEU A 154 -23.27 4.27 -1.78
CA LEU A 154 -22.56 3.27 -0.99
C LEU A 154 -23.54 2.40 -0.18
N PRO A 155 -23.29 1.08 -0.03
CA PRO A 155 -24.00 0.30 0.98
C PRO A 155 -23.60 0.79 2.38
N ALA A 156 -24.61 1.11 3.18
CA ALA A 156 -24.47 1.50 4.58
C ALA A 156 -23.74 0.41 5.39
N PRO A 157 -22.99 0.78 6.45
CA PRO A 157 -22.34 -0.20 7.30
C PRO A 157 -23.40 -1.10 7.96
N ILE A 158 -23.22 -2.42 7.82
CA ILE A 158 -23.95 -3.40 8.62
C ILE A 158 -23.60 -3.15 10.08
N SER A 159 -24.54 -2.53 10.79
CA SER A 159 -24.45 -2.34 12.23
C SER A 159 -24.68 -3.69 12.90
N SER A 160 -23.61 -4.38 13.27
CA SER A 160 -23.69 -5.52 14.18
C SER A 160 -23.74 -5.00 15.62
N TYR A 161 -24.93 -4.62 16.09
CA TYR A 161 -25.26 -4.74 17.50
C TYR A 161 -26.56 -5.52 17.62
N ARG A 162 -26.42 -6.72 18.20
CA ARG A 162 -27.50 -7.58 18.67
C ARG A 162 -28.42 -6.79 19.58
N ALA A 163 -29.70 -6.81 19.28
CA ALA A 163 -30.73 -6.65 20.28
C ALA A 163 -30.63 -7.83 21.27
N SER A 164 -30.46 -7.51 22.55
CA SER A 164 -30.85 -8.40 23.65
C SER A 164 -31.83 -7.63 24.51
N ASN A 165 -33.07 -8.13 24.50
CA ASN A 165 -34.15 -7.73 25.37
C ASN A 165 -33.71 -7.74 26.84
N HIS A 166 -34.10 -6.72 27.58
CA HIS A 166 -34.65 -6.94 28.91
C HIS A 166 -35.78 -5.96 29.15
N ALA A 167 -36.99 -6.49 29.12
CA ALA A 167 -38.15 -5.88 29.75
C ALA A 167 -37.92 -5.92 31.27
N VAL A 168 -38.13 -4.79 31.96
CA VAL A 168 -38.69 -4.74 33.31
C VAL A 168 -39.49 -3.45 33.44
N SER A 169 -40.68 -3.64 33.98
CA SER A 169 -41.79 -2.73 34.23
C SER A 169 -41.55 -1.77 35.41
N ASP A 170 -42.47 -0.82 35.48
CA ASP A 170 -43.07 -0.20 36.68
C ASP A 170 -42.54 1.15 37.21
N PHE A 171 -43.55 2.02 37.36
CA PHE A 171 -43.70 3.36 37.98
C PHE A 171 -43.19 4.59 37.23
#